data_AF-A0A179SJ42-F1
#
_entry.id   AF-A0A179SJ42-F1
#
_cell.length_a   1.000
_cell.length_b   1.000
_cell.length_c   1.000
_cell.angle_alpha   90.00
_cell.angle_beta   90.00
_cell.angle_gamma   90.00
#
_symmetry.space_group_name_H-M   'P 1'
#
loop_
_entity.id
_entity.type
_entity.pdbx_description
1 polymer ?
#
loop_
_entity_poly.entity_id
_entity_poly.type
_entity_poly.pdbx_seq_one_letter_code
_entity_poly.pdbx_strand_id
1 'polypeptide(L)'
;MSEGGRDHLYLLAPDFTDPAFPGRRFYCWHCALIEGVLAGFPALGRRIAVSRLPWPRPRQALIDRVGEAHQALPLLVLAPDAPDGLATGRHGGVRFVDDKDAILQVLHRRHGFPEAHP
;
A
#
# COMPACT_ATOMS: atom_id res chain seq x y z
N MET A 1 9.76 6.85 -25.19
CA MET A 1 9.84 6.01 -23.98
C MET A 1 8.46 6.07 -23.35
N SER A 2 7.69 4.99 -23.36
CA SER A 2 6.35 4.99 -22.78
C SER A 2 6.43 5.37 -21.31
N GLU A 3 5.70 6.40 -20.87
CA GLU A 3 5.59 6.77 -19.46
C GLU A 3 4.88 5.63 -18.70
N GLY A 4 5.66 4.65 -18.25
CA GLY A 4 5.21 3.69 -17.25
C GLY A 4 4.98 4.45 -15.94
N GLY A 5 3.73 4.44 -15.46
CA GLY A 5 3.39 5.06 -14.16
C GLY A 5 4.22 4.50 -13.00
N ARG A 6 4.19 5.16 -11.86
CA ARG A 6 4.82 4.68 -10.62
C ARG A 6 3.84 3.83 -9.82
N ASP A 7 4.32 2.74 -9.21
CA ASP A 7 3.53 2.00 -8.22
C ASP A 7 3.10 2.94 -7.08
N HIS A 8 1.86 2.82 -6.60
CA HIS A 8 1.29 3.70 -5.59
C HIS A 8 0.82 2.92 -4.37
N LEU A 9 1.56 3.08 -3.28
CA LEU A 9 1.26 2.50 -1.98
C LEU A 9 0.37 3.43 -1.16
N TYR A 10 -0.75 2.90 -0.71
CA TYR A 10 -1.64 3.55 0.24
C TYR A 10 -1.43 2.91 1.61
N LEU A 11 -1.20 3.75 2.61
CA LEU A 11 -1.02 3.38 4.01
C LEU A 11 -2.08 4.09 4.85
N LEU A 12 -2.44 3.49 5.97
CA LEU A 12 -3.27 4.17 6.96
C LEU A 12 -2.39 5.12 7.77
N ALA A 13 -2.79 6.39 7.85
CA ALA A 13 -2.15 7.34 8.74
C ALA A 13 -2.21 6.80 10.18
N PRO A 14 -1.08 6.80 10.92
CA PRO A 14 -1.10 6.37 12.31
C PRO A 14 -1.92 7.35 13.15
N ASP A 15 -2.18 6.98 14.39
CA ASP A 15 -2.82 7.83 15.36
C ASP A 15 -4.25 8.23 14.98
N PHE A 16 -5.12 7.23 14.92
CA PHE A 16 -6.54 7.41 14.65
C PHE A 16 -7.41 6.94 15.82
N THR A 17 -8.63 7.45 15.87
CA THR A 17 -9.69 6.97 16.76
C THR A 17 -10.66 6.10 15.98
N ASP A 18 -11.22 5.08 16.64
CA ASP A 18 -12.26 4.23 16.08
C ASP A 18 -13.52 4.38 16.94
N PRO A 19 -14.66 4.84 16.37
CA PRO A 19 -15.93 4.95 17.09
C PRO A 19 -16.38 3.64 17.77
N ALA A 20 -15.96 2.47 17.27
CA ALA A 20 -16.22 1.18 17.91
C ALA A 20 -15.44 0.99 19.24
N PHE A 21 -14.42 1.81 19.49
CA PHE A 21 -13.58 1.76 20.69
C PHE A 21 -13.37 3.18 21.28
N PRO A 22 -14.40 3.75 21.93
CA PRO A 22 -14.35 5.11 22.47
C PRO A 22 -13.18 5.35 23.43
N GLY A 23 -12.55 6.53 23.33
CA GLY A 23 -11.45 6.96 24.21
C GLY A 23 -10.09 6.31 23.92
N ARG A 24 -9.98 5.49 22.87
CA ARG A 24 -8.73 4.81 22.49
C ARG A 24 -8.16 5.36 21.19
N ARG A 25 -6.82 5.32 21.09
CA ARG A 25 -6.05 5.69 19.89
C ARG A 25 -5.32 4.47 19.36
N PHE A 26 -5.19 4.40 18.05
CA PHE A 26 -4.72 3.22 17.34
C PHE A 26 -3.69 3.57 16.28
N TYR A 27 -2.94 2.55 15.88
CA TYR A 27 -2.19 2.50 14.64
C TYR A 27 -2.44 1.14 13.97
N CYS A 28 -2.31 1.07 12.65
CA CYS A 28 -2.36 -0.20 11.93
C CYS A 28 -0.96 -0.81 11.91
N TRP A 29 -0.78 -1.97 12.54
CA TRP A 29 0.53 -2.60 12.64
C TRP A 29 1.10 -3.03 11.28
N HIS A 30 0.26 -3.45 10.33
CA HIS A 30 0.68 -3.73 8.95
C HIS A 30 1.24 -2.48 8.26
N CYS A 31 0.57 -1.33 8.41
CA CYS A 31 1.04 -0.07 7.84
C CYS A 31 2.31 0.40 8.54
N ALA A 32 2.39 0.29 9.88
CA ALA A 32 3.57 0.66 10.65
C ALA A 32 4.82 -0.16 10.24
N LEU A 33 4.63 -1.46 9.96
CA LEU A 33 5.69 -2.31 9.43
C LEU A 33 6.24 -1.75 8.10
N ILE A 34 5.34 -1.44 7.16
CA ILE A 34 5.76 -0.94 5.83
C ILE A 34 6.38 0.46 5.95
N GLU A 35 5.85 1.33 6.81
CA GLU A 35 6.47 2.62 7.13
C GLU A 35 7.91 2.45 7.63
N GLY A 36 8.16 1.49 8.53
CA GLY A 36 9.49 1.18 9.02
C GLY A 36 10.45 0.73 7.92
N VAL A 37 9.98 -0.13 7.00
CA VAL A 37 10.75 -0.57 5.83
C VAL A 37 11.08 0.62 4.93
N LEU A 38 10.10 1.46 4.59
CA LEU A 38 10.32 2.65 3.77
C LEU A 38 11.31 3.64 4.41
N ALA A 39 11.21 3.84 5.72
CA ALA A 39 12.10 4.71 6.48
C ALA A 39 13.53 4.16 6.57
N GLY A 40 13.69 2.83 6.64
CA GLY A 40 15.00 2.16 6.63
C GLY A 40 15.72 2.26 5.27
N PHE A 41 14.97 2.41 4.17
CA PHE A 41 15.53 2.47 2.81
C PHE A 41 15.01 3.69 2.02
N PRO A 42 15.31 4.92 2.46
CA PRO A 42 14.67 6.13 1.93
C PRO A 42 14.96 6.38 0.44
N ALA A 43 16.11 5.94 -0.07
CA ALA A 43 16.45 6.05 -1.49
C ALA A 43 15.57 5.15 -2.38
N LEU A 44 15.18 3.98 -1.89
CA LEU A 44 14.27 3.07 -2.57
C LEU A 44 12.82 3.57 -2.40
N GLY A 45 12.44 3.99 -1.19
CA GLY A 45 11.11 4.52 -0.89
C GLY A 45 10.69 5.70 -1.77
N ARG A 46 11.63 6.60 -2.13
CA ARG A 46 11.36 7.73 -3.05
C ARG A 46 10.93 7.31 -4.47
N ARG A 47 11.18 6.06 -4.86
CA ARG A 47 10.79 5.50 -6.16
C ARG A 47 9.34 5.02 -6.20
N ILE A 48 8.65 5.02 -5.06
CA ILE A 48 7.26 4.58 -4.91
C ILE A 48 6.42 5.81 -4.55
N ALA A 49 5.23 5.94 -5.13
CA ALA A 49 4.28 6.95 -4.70
C ALA A 49 3.62 6.47 -3.41
N VAL A 50 3.58 7.31 -2.37
CA VAL A 50 3.03 6.91 -1.06
C VAL A 50 1.97 7.92 -0.62
N SER A 51 0.76 7.45 -0.33
CA SER A 51 -0.31 8.25 0.27
C SER A 51 -0.72 7.67 1.61
N ARG A 52 -0.85 8.54 2.62
CA ARG A 52 -1.36 8.18 3.94
C ARG A 52 -2.80 8.64 4.05
N LEU A 53 -3.73 7.71 4.19
CA LEU A 53 -5.16 7.97 4.24
C LEU A 53 -5.68 7.91 5.68
N PRO A 54 -6.70 8.69 6.04
CA PRO A 54 -7.27 8.64 7.39
C PRO A 54 -8.11 7.37 7.62
N TRP A 55 -8.45 7.11 8.89
CA TRP A 55 -9.26 5.96 9.31
C TRP A 55 -10.69 5.92 8.74
N PRO A 56 -11.47 7.02 8.69
CA PRO A 56 -12.85 6.94 8.25
C PRO A 56 -13.00 6.37 6.83
N ARG A 57 -14.05 5.57 6.64
CA ARG A 57 -14.58 5.18 5.32
C ARG A 57 -15.78 6.10 5.00
N PRO A 58 -16.13 6.31 3.71
CA PRO A 58 -15.49 5.78 2.51
C PRO A 58 -14.14 6.42 2.20
N ARG A 59 -13.19 5.62 1.68
CA ARG A 59 -11.87 6.10 1.24
C ARG A 59 -11.89 6.35 -0.26
N GLN A 60 -12.39 7.51 -0.68
CA GLN A 60 -12.61 7.84 -2.10
C GLN A 60 -11.37 7.61 -2.98
N ALA A 61 -10.17 7.96 -2.48
CA ALA A 61 -8.91 7.73 -3.19
C ALA A 61 -8.64 6.26 -3.56
N LEU A 62 -9.18 5.30 -2.80
CA LEU A 62 -9.13 3.88 -3.15
C LEU A 62 -10.30 3.50 -4.05
N ILE A 63 -11.52 3.97 -3.74
CA ILE A 63 -12.72 3.65 -4.52
C ILE A 63 -12.54 4.03 -5.99
N ASP A 64 -11.99 5.23 -6.26
CA ASP A 64 -11.73 5.74 -7.61
C ASP A 64 -10.75 4.87 -8.41
N ARG A 65 -9.93 4.07 -7.73
CA ARG A 65 -8.82 3.30 -8.32
C ARG A 65 -9.10 1.80 -8.37
N VAL A 66 -9.62 1.26 -7.29
CA VAL A 66 -9.74 -0.19 -7.06
C VAL A 66 -11.16 -0.61 -6.68
N GLY A 67 -12.13 0.31 -6.72
CA GLY A 67 -13.54 0.01 -6.47
C GLY A 67 -13.91 -0.04 -4.99
N GLU A 68 -15.22 0.01 -4.72
CA GLU A 68 -15.77 0.14 -3.37
C GLU A 68 -15.43 -1.03 -2.44
N ALA A 69 -15.27 -2.23 -2.99
CA ALA A 69 -14.93 -3.43 -2.23
C ALA A 69 -13.50 -3.42 -1.64
N HIS A 70 -12.60 -2.57 -2.15
CA HIS A 70 -11.16 -2.64 -1.85
C HIS A 70 -10.65 -1.39 -1.12
N GLN A 71 -11.17 -1.18 0.10
CA GLN A 71 -10.82 -0.02 0.92
C GLN A 71 -9.85 -0.33 2.08
N ALA A 72 -9.43 -1.58 2.24
CA ALA A 72 -8.48 -1.96 3.28
C ALA A 72 -7.08 -1.38 3.01
N LEU A 73 -6.31 -1.18 4.07
CA LEU A 73 -4.94 -0.66 4.01
C LEU A 73 -4.05 -1.56 4.88
N PRO A 74 -2.78 -1.82 4.49
CA PRO A 74 -2.08 -1.24 3.33
C PRO A 74 -2.58 -1.80 1.99
N LEU A 75 -2.43 -1.02 0.91
CA LEU A 75 -2.77 -1.46 -0.46
C LEU A 75 -1.82 -0.82 -1.47
N LEU A 76 -1.23 -1.63 -2.35
CA LEU A 76 -0.33 -1.19 -3.40
C LEU A 76 -1.01 -1.30 -4.77
N VAL A 77 -1.20 -0.19 -5.46
CA VAL A 77 -1.60 -0.19 -6.87
C VAL A 77 -0.36 -0.32 -7.74
N LEU A 78 -0.34 -1.35 -8.58
CA LEU A 78 0.78 -1.63 -9.48
C LEU A 78 0.70 -0.77 -10.74
N ALA A 79 1.85 -0.29 -11.19
CA ALA A 79 1.97 0.35 -12.49
C ALA A 79 1.68 -0.62 -13.64
N PRO A 80 1.32 -0.13 -14.85
CA PRO A 80 0.99 -0.98 -15.98
C PRO A 80 2.11 -1.94 -16.41
N ASP A 81 3.37 -1.58 -16.19
CA ASP A 81 4.56 -2.37 -16.54
C ASP A 81 4.94 -3.43 -15.48
N ALA A 82 4.25 -3.48 -14.33
CA ALA A 82 4.52 -4.50 -13.33
C ALA A 82 4.23 -5.91 -13.89
N PRO A 83 5.04 -6.94 -13.56
CA PRO A 83 4.74 -8.32 -13.92
C PRO A 83 3.41 -8.81 -13.35
N ASP A 84 2.66 -9.61 -14.11
CA ASP A 84 1.32 -10.08 -13.70
C ASP A 84 1.33 -10.91 -12.42
N GLY A 85 2.39 -11.70 -12.20
CA GLY A 85 2.53 -12.55 -11.02
C GLY A 85 2.76 -11.80 -9.69
N LEU A 86 2.70 -10.47 -9.67
CA LEU A 86 2.81 -9.67 -8.45
C LEU A 86 1.45 -9.28 -7.84
N ALA A 87 0.37 -9.30 -8.62
CA ALA A 87 -0.94 -8.83 -8.18
C ALA A 87 -1.66 -9.87 -7.32
N THR A 88 -2.35 -9.44 -6.25
CA THR A 88 -3.31 -10.30 -5.50
C THR A 88 -4.75 -10.02 -5.92
N GLY A 89 -5.00 -8.90 -6.60
CA GLY A 89 -6.32 -8.53 -7.06
C GLY A 89 -6.33 -7.61 -8.28
N ARG A 90 -7.52 -7.42 -8.83
CA ARG A 90 -7.77 -6.57 -9.99
C ARG A 90 -9.14 -5.91 -9.90
N HIS A 91 -9.22 -4.64 -10.31
CA HIS A 91 -10.46 -3.92 -10.54
C HIS A 91 -10.41 -3.27 -11.93
N GLY A 92 -11.24 -3.77 -12.86
CA GLY A 92 -11.15 -3.38 -14.27
C GLY A 92 -9.73 -3.61 -14.82
N GLY A 93 -9.09 -2.55 -15.32
CA GLY A 93 -7.70 -2.59 -15.78
C GLY A 93 -6.64 -2.50 -14.68
N VAL A 94 -7.02 -2.05 -13.49
CA VAL A 94 -6.09 -1.74 -12.38
C VAL A 94 -5.75 -2.99 -11.60
N ARG A 95 -4.45 -3.27 -11.43
CA ARG A 95 -3.92 -4.39 -10.64
C ARG A 95 -3.42 -3.86 -9.31
N PHE A 96 -3.65 -4.62 -8.23
CA PHE A 96 -3.24 -4.21 -6.89
C PHE A 96 -2.80 -5.40 -6.03
N VAL A 97 -2.16 -5.06 -4.91
CA VAL A 97 -1.72 -5.96 -3.84
C VAL A 97 -2.27 -5.45 -2.51
N ASP A 98 -3.05 -6.27 -1.81
CA ASP A 98 -3.77 -5.91 -0.58
C ASP A 98 -3.40 -6.78 0.63
N ASP A 99 -2.36 -7.61 0.49
CA ASP A 99 -1.74 -8.36 1.57
C ASP A 99 -0.37 -7.79 1.93
N LYS A 100 -0.04 -7.73 3.22
CA LYS A 100 1.21 -7.12 3.69
C LYS A 100 2.46 -7.90 3.26
N ASP A 101 2.43 -9.24 3.26
CA ASP A 101 3.59 -10.05 2.89
C ASP A 101 3.80 -9.99 1.38
N ALA A 102 2.70 -10.01 0.60
CA ALA A 102 2.76 -9.78 -0.83
C ALA A 102 3.30 -8.38 -1.17
N ILE A 103 2.91 -7.33 -0.43
CA ILE A 103 3.48 -5.99 -0.61
C ILE A 103 5.00 -6.00 -0.35
N LEU A 104 5.47 -6.63 0.72
CA LEU A 104 6.89 -6.76 1.01
C LEU A 104 7.64 -7.51 -0.11
N GLN A 105 7.04 -8.55 -0.68
CA GLN A 105 7.59 -9.24 -1.84
C GLN A 105 7.66 -8.34 -3.08
N VAL A 106 6.67 -7.47 -3.32
CA VAL A 106 6.76 -6.48 -4.42
C VAL A 106 7.88 -5.48 -4.16
N LEU A 107 8.01 -4.97 -2.93
CA LEU A 107 9.12 -4.07 -2.56
C LEU A 107 10.47 -4.73 -2.83
N HIS A 108 10.62 -6.01 -2.47
CA HIS A 108 11.84 -6.77 -2.74
C HIS A 108 12.06 -6.98 -4.25
N ARG A 109 11.15 -7.69 -4.91
CA ARG A 109 11.33 -8.19 -6.28
C ARG A 109 11.34 -7.10 -7.34
N ARG A 110 10.62 -6.00 -7.13
CA ARG A 110 10.45 -4.92 -8.13
C ARG A 110 11.20 -3.65 -7.78
N HIS A 111 11.29 -3.30 -6.49
CA HIS A 111 11.90 -2.04 -6.05
C HIS A 111 13.30 -2.21 -5.44
N GLY A 112 13.78 -3.45 -5.29
CA GLY A 112 15.13 -3.76 -4.84
C GLY A 112 15.35 -3.60 -3.33
N PHE A 113 14.27 -3.59 -2.54
CA PHE A 113 14.39 -3.66 -1.08
C PHE A 113 15.02 -5.00 -0.68
N PRO A 114 15.82 -5.07 0.39
CA PRO A 114 16.24 -6.35 0.94
C PRO A 114 15.03 -7.21 1.35
N GLU A 115 15.21 -8.52 1.30
CA GLU A 115 14.20 -9.47 1.77
C GLU A 115 14.08 -9.41 3.30
N ALA A 116 12.87 -9.62 3.81
CA ALA A 116 12.67 -9.77 5.25
C ALA A 116 13.35 -11.06 5.74
N HIS A 117 14.01 -11.00 6.91
CA HIS A 117 14.57 -12.21 7.51
C HIS A 117 13.44 -13.20 7.85
N PRO A 118 13.63 -14.52 7.63
CA PRO A 118 12.68 -15.56 8.03
C PRO A 118 12.33 -15.58 9.51
#